data_AF-A0A8R7UZG8-F1
#
_entry.id   AF-A0A8R7UZG8-F1
#
_cell.length_a   1.000
_cell.length_b   1.000
_cell.length_c   1.000
_cell.angle_alpha   90.00
_cell.angle_beta   90.00
_cell.angle_gamma   90.00
#
_symmetry.space_group_name_H-M   'P 1'
#
loop_
_entity.id
_entity.type
_entity.pdbx_description
1 polymer ?
#
loop_
_entity_poly.entity_id
_entity_poly.type
_entity_poly.pdbx_seq_one_letter_code
_entity_poly.pdbx_strand_id
1 'polypeptide(L)' 'MKSFLCSAMLANADENDEAHIVLCRLLMGRPEVIPAGSSKLHPSSGNYDSAIDNKQNPQWYVVWGKDMNTRILPK' A
#
# COMPACT_ATOMS: atom_id res chain seq x y z
N MET A 1 1.20 -24.43 -2.32
CA MET A 1 2.23 -23.38 -2.53
C MET A 1 1.52 -22.03 -2.47
N LYS A 2 1.38 -21.44 -1.28
CA LYS A 2 0.64 -20.18 -1.06
C LYS A 2 1.68 -19.10 -0.83
N SER A 3 1.93 -18.27 -1.84
CA SER A 3 2.91 -17.19 -1.75
C SER A 3 2.70 -16.22 -2.92
N PHE A 4 2.20 -15.03 -2.59
CA PHE A 4 2.58 -13.76 -3.21
C PHE A 4 2.24 -13.51 -4.68
N LEU A 5 1.11 -12.84 -4.91
CA LEU A 5 1.06 -11.80 -5.95
C LEU A 5 2.04 -10.70 -5.53
N CYS A 6 3.30 -10.76 -5.97
CA CYS A 6 4.22 -9.62 -5.85
C CYS A 6 3.62 -8.43 -6.60
N SER A 7 3.70 -7.22 -6.02
CA SER A 7 3.29 -5.98 -6.68
C SER A 7 3.96 -5.78 -8.05
N ALA A 8 5.14 -6.37 -8.25
CA ALA A 8 5.82 -6.46 -9.54
C ALA A 8 4.94 -7.02 -10.68
N MET A 9 4.08 -8.01 -10.38
CA MET A 9 3.16 -8.59 -11.37
C MET A 9 1.99 -7.67 -11.71
N LEU A 10 1.77 -6.61 -10.94
CA LEU A 10 0.74 -5.59 -11.18
C LEU A 10 1.28 -4.37 -11.93
N ALA A 11 2.60 -4.25 -12.09
CA ALA A 11 3.20 -3.17 -12.84
C ALA A 11 2.99 -3.44 -14.34
N ASN A 12 2.27 -2.53 -15.00
CA ASN A 12 2.11 -2.59 -16.44
C ASN A 12 3.42 -2.20 -17.13
N ALA A 13 3.75 -2.89 -18.21
CA ALA A 13 4.85 -2.50 -19.08
C ALA A 13 4.53 -1.19 -19.82
N ASP A 14 5.55 -0.36 -20.03
CA ASP A 14 5.49 0.83 -20.86
C ASP A 14 5.65 0.49 -22.36
N GLU A 15 5.81 1.51 -23.20
CA GLU A 15 5.98 1.36 -24.65
C GLU A 15 7.25 0.61 -25.08
N ASN A 16 8.21 0.42 -24.16
CA ASN A 16 9.46 -0.30 -24.37
C ASN A 16 9.43 -1.72 -23.76
N ASP A 17 8.25 -2.22 -23.38
CA ASP A 17 8.06 -3.48 -22.66
C ASP A 17 8.74 -3.50 -21.26
N GLU A 18 9.03 -2.34 -20.67
CA GLU A 18 9.66 -2.23 -19.35
C GLU A 18 8.62 -1.94 -18.25
N ALA A 19 8.69 -2.68 -17.14
CA ALA A 19 7.83 -2.45 -15.96
C ALA A 19 8.65 -1.85 -14.80
N HIS A 20 8.13 -0.78 -14.21
CA HIS A 20 8.84 0.01 -13.21
C HIS A 20 8.19 -0.10 -11.83
N ILE A 21 9.02 -0.22 -10.80
CA ILE A 21 8.58 -0.22 -9.40
C ILE A 21 9.33 0.89 -8.68
N VAL A 22 8.58 1.74 -7.96
CA VAL A 22 9.17 2.81 -7.16
C VAL A 22 9.32 2.33 -5.72
N LEU A 23 10.54 2.41 -5.20
CA LEU A 23 10.77 2.24 -3.78
C LEU A 23 10.35 3.54 -3.06
N CYS A 24 9.51 3.42 -2.04
CA CYS A 24 9.02 4.57 -1.28
C CYS A 24 9.37 4.45 0.20
N ARG A 25 9.56 5.60 0.86
CA ARG A 25 9.48 5.71 2.32
C ARG A 25 8.05 6.13 2.69
N LEU A 26 7.48 5.46 3.68
CA LEU A 26 6.10 5.65 4.11
C LEU A 26 6.03 6.05 5.58
N LEU A 27 5.28 7.10 5.90
CA LEU A 27 4.92 7.44 7.27
C LEU A 27 3.62 6.72 7.66
N MET A 28 3.72 5.55 8.30
CA MET A 28 2.52 4.74 8.58
C MET A 28 1.65 5.27 9.72
N GLY A 29 2.20 5.89 10.77
CA GLY A 29 1.40 6.34 11.92
C GLY A 29 0.72 5.16 12.63
N ARG A 30 -0.57 5.30 12.96
CA ARG A 30 -1.42 4.23 13.53
C ARG A 30 -2.21 3.51 12.43
N PRO A 31 -1.76 2.36 11.92
CA PRO A 31 -2.51 1.61 10.93
C PRO A 31 -3.69 0.85 11.55
N GLU A 32 -4.84 0.83 10.86
CA GLU A 32 -5.84 -0.22 11.09
C GLU A 32 -5.52 -1.47 10.27
N VAL A 33 -6.10 -2.61 10.68
CA VAL A 33 -5.97 -3.87 9.93
C VAL A 33 -7.15 -4.02 9.01
N ILE A 34 -6.89 -4.14 7.71
CA ILE A 34 -7.91 -4.33 6.69
C ILE A 34 -7.45 -5.45 5.75
N PRO A 35 -8.28 -6.47 5.48
CA PRO A 35 -7.92 -7.52 4.52
C PRO A 35 -7.56 -6.94 3.15
N ALA A 36 -6.51 -7.48 2.52
CA ALA A 36 -6.18 -7.14 1.14
C ALA A 36 -7.39 -7.40 0.20
N GLY A 37 -7.63 -6.47 -0.73
CA GLY A 37 -8.81 -6.51 -1.62
C GLY A 37 -10.09 -5.89 -1.02
N SER A 38 -10.01 -5.25 0.14
CA SER A 38 -11.13 -4.46 0.69
C SER A 38 -11.51 -3.28 -0.21
N SER A 39 -12.80 -2.96 -0.27
CA SER A 39 -13.36 -1.79 -0.97
C SER A 39 -13.30 -0.48 -0.16
N LYS A 40 -12.60 -0.48 0.98
CA LYS A 40 -12.47 0.72 1.83
C LYS A 40 -11.63 1.81 1.17
N LEU A 41 -12.14 3.04 1.21
CA LEU A 41 -11.51 4.23 0.63
C LEU A 41 -11.03 5.25 1.69
N HIS A 42 -11.39 5.04 2.95
CA HIS A 42 -11.09 5.94 4.07
C HIS A 42 -10.99 5.13 5.38
N PRO A 43 -10.36 5.70 6.43
CA PRO A 43 -10.19 4.97 7.67
C PRO A 43 -11.52 4.71 8.39
N SER A 44 -11.62 3.61 9.16
CA SER A 44 -12.82 3.28 9.96
C SER A 44 -13.20 4.35 10.98
N SER A 45 -12.22 5.12 11.45
CA SER A 45 -12.40 6.20 12.42
C SER A 45 -11.24 7.17 12.36
N GLY A 46 -11.37 8.33 13.02
CA GLY A 46 -10.30 9.33 13.15
C GLY A 46 -9.07 8.87 13.95
N ASN A 47 -9.08 7.64 14.49
CA ASN A 47 -7.96 7.08 15.24
C ASN A 47 -6.89 6.45 14.34
N TYR A 48 -7.19 6.25 13.05
CA TYR A 48 -6.31 5.55 12.12
C TYR A 48 -5.79 6.45 11.02
N ASP A 49 -4.48 6.33 10.77
CA ASP A 49 -3.73 7.16 9.84
C ASP A 49 -3.51 6.47 8.49
N SER A 50 -3.57 5.14 8.47
CA SER A 50 -3.22 4.27 7.34
C SER A 50 -3.84 2.88 7.54
N ALA A 51 -3.55 1.92 6.66
CA ALA A 51 -3.91 0.53 6.90
C ALA A 51 -2.82 -0.47 6.48
N ILE A 52 -2.91 -1.67 7.07
CA ILE A 52 -2.10 -2.84 6.75
C ILE A 52 -2.99 -4.09 6.66
N ASP A 53 -2.54 -5.11 5.94
CA ASP A 53 -3.25 -6.39 5.83
C ASP A 53 -3.05 -7.33 7.01
N ASN A 54 -1.86 -7.29 7.64
CA ASN A 54 -1.51 -8.14 8.77
C ASN A 54 -0.63 -7.40 9.79
N LYS A 55 -0.93 -7.52 11.09
CA LYS A 55 -0.14 -6.82 12.14
C LYS A 55 1.25 -7.39 12.36
N GLN A 56 1.40 -8.72 12.24
CA GLN A 56 2.65 -9.41 12.55
C GLN A 56 3.61 -9.41 11.37
N ASN A 57 3.08 -9.55 10.15
CA ASN A 57 3.87 -9.62 8.93
C ASN A 57 3.14 -8.94 7.75
N PRO A 58 3.10 -7.59 7.72
CA PRO A 58 2.35 -6.86 6.71
C PRO A 58 2.96 -6.99 5.32
N GLN A 59 2.12 -7.33 4.33
CA GLN A 59 2.49 -7.45 2.92
C GLN A 59 1.88 -6.34 2.05
N TRP A 60 0.78 -5.74 2.52
CA TRP A 60 0.13 -4.62 1.86
C TRP A 60 0.02 -3.43 2.82
N TYR A 61 0.39 -2.27 2.32
CA TYR A 61 0.36 -1.00 3.03
C TYR A 61 -0.54 -0.04 2.26
N VAL A 62 -1.44 0.63 2.97
CA VAL A 62 -2.40 1.58 2.37
C VAL A 62 -2.21 2.95 2.99
N VAL A 63 -2.00 3.95 2.14
CA VAL A 63 -2.08 5.37 2.49
C VAL A 63 -3.39 5.91 1.91
N TRP A 64 -4.16 6.61 2.74
CA TRP A 64 -5.41 7.22 2.29
C TRP A 64 -5.13 8.36 1.31
N GLY A 65 -5.97 8.49 0.27
CA GLY A 65 -5.72 9.45 -0.82
C GLY A 65 -5.50 10.90 -0.34
N LYS A 66 -6.21 11.31 0.72
CA LYS A 66 -6.07 12.65 1.32
C LYS A 66 -4.67 12.95 1.89
N ASP A 67 -3.90 11.92 2.24
CA ASP A 67 -2.60 12.07 2.92
C ASP A 67 -1.42 11.59 2.03
N MET A 68 -1.68 11.20 0.78
CA MET A 68 -0.68 10.61 -0.11
C MET A 68 0.56 11.52 -0.29
N ASN A 69 0.34 12.82 -0.51
CA ASN A 69 1.41 13.78 -0.79
C ASN A 69 2.28 14.13 0.43
N THR A 70 1.79 13.85 1.64
CA THR A 70 2.51 14.17 2.89
C THR A 70 3.13 12.93 3.53
N ARG A 71 2.68 11.72 3.14
CA ARG A 71 3.09 10.46 3.77
C ARG A 71 3.91 9.54 2.88
N ILE A 72 3.97 9.78 1.57
CA ILE A 72 4.78 9.02 0.61
C ILE A 72 5.95 9.86 0.14
N LEU A 73 7.17 9.34 0.31
CA LEU A 73 8.38 9.89 -0.29
C LEU A 73 8.99 8.87 -1.26
N PRO A 74 8.86 9.08 -2.59
CA PRO A 74 9.57 8.28 -3.59
C PRO A 74 11.09 8.35 -3.41
N LYS A 75 11.79 7.25 -3.70
CA LYS A 75 13.26 7.16 -3.66
C LYS A 75 13.85 6.81 -5.01
#